data_AF-A0A6L8U296-F1
#
_entry.id   AF-A0A6L8U296-F1
#
_cell.length_a   1.000
_cell.length_b   1.000
_cell.length_c   1.000
_cell.angle_alpha   90.00
_cell.angle_beta   90.00
_cell.angle_gamma   90.00
#
_symmetry.space_group_name_H-M   'P 1'
#
loop_
_entity.id
_entity.type
_entity.pdbx_description
1 polymer ?
#
loop_
_entity_poly.entity_id
_entity_poly.type
_entity_poly.pdbx_seq_one_letter_code
_entity_poly.pdbx_strand_id
1 'polypeptide(L)'
;KLQDRIPGIRFDNAESLKPDLVTSEIIKDAIAHVEIVRRYFVKLYNKANNEKDGLISKMEADNKEAYQKLRDDNFNVSLDEFVTLKNETQKTIEYEGELIQKFDPIFMDPTSGFIKAHFYSPEKRIFGLSIDTYWVNVLVIWTVTMITYLLLYFRILRNMLSYGEKVLSRRPKLPD
;
A
#
# COMPACT_ATOMS: atom_id res chain seq x y z
N LYS A 1 4.89 10.54 13.61
CA LYS A 1 3.93 9.82 12.73
C LYS A 1 2.69 10.69 12.41
N LEU A 2 1.75 10.95 13.32
CA LEU A 2 0.57 11.78 13.01
C LEU A 2 0.91 13.29 12.89
N GLN A 3 1.81 13.78 13.75
CA GLN A 3 2.24 15.19 13.75
C GLN A 3 2.97 15.61 12.46
N ASP A 4 3.62 14.67 11.78
CA ASP A 4 4.28 14.92 10.49
C ASP A 4 3.25 15.11 9.36
N ARG A 5 2.06 14.50 9.51
CA ARG A 5 0.96 14.55 8.54
C ARG A 5 -0.01 15.70 8.79
N ILE A 6 0.03 16.32 9.97
CA ILE A 6 -0.87 17.41 10.38
C ILE A 6 -0.04 18.54 11.04
N PRO A 7 0.67 19.36 10.23
CA PRO A 7 1.47 20.44 10.78
C PRO A 7 0.59 21.44 11.55
N GLY A 8 0.89 21.65 12.83
CA GLY A 8 0.25 22.65 13.69
C GLY A 8 -0.92 22.15 14.55
N ILE A 9 -1.39 20.91 14.40
CA ILE A 9 -2.39 20.32 15.31
C ILE A 9 -1.65 19.38 16.26
N ARG A 10 -1.38 19.85 17.48
CA ARG A 10 -0.73 19.09 18.56
C ARG A 10 -1.67 18.90 19.74
N PHE A 11 -1.48 17.80 20.44
CA PHE A 11 -2.14 17.54 21.72
C PHE A 11 -1.09 17.62 22.82
N ASP A 12 -1.14 18.69 23.60
CA ASP A 12 -0.08 18.99 24.57
C ASP A 12 -0.16 18.11 25.82
N ASN A 13 -1.34 17.58 26.15
CA ASN A 13 -1.60 16.76 27.34
C ASN A 13 -1.45 15.24 27.10
N ALA A 14 -0.69 14.83 26.08
CA ALA A 14 -0.56 13.42 25.68
C ALA A 14 0.02 12.53 26.80
N GLU A 15 0.98 13.04 27.58
CA GLU A 15 1.61 12.28 28.67
C GLU A 15 0.70 12.07 29.89
N SER A 16 -0.34 12.88 30.01
CA SER A 16 -1.35 12.82 31.08
C SER A 16 -2.46 11.81 30.80
N LEU A 17 -2.47 11.18 29.61
CA LEU A 17 -3.38 10.08 29.24
C LEU A 17 -2.92 8.73 29.84
N LYS A 18 -2.53 8.73 31.11
CA LYS A 18 -2.21 7.52 31.88
C LYS A 18 -3.31 7.23 32.88
N PRO A 19 -3.61 5.95 33.20
CA PRO A 19 -4.69 5.59 34.12
C PRO A 19 -4.67 6.38 35.44
N ASP A 20 -3.48 6.73 35.93
CA ASP A 20 -3.27 7.42 37.21
C ASP A 20 -3.37 8.96 37.14
N LEU A 21 -3.37 9.56 35.94
CA LEU A 21 -3.27 11.01 35.72
C LEU A 21 -4.46 11.60 34.94
N VAL A 22 -5.34 10.74 34.40
CA VAL A 22 -6.50 11.16 33.60
C VAL A 22 -7.57 11.81 34.46
N THR A 23 -7.94 13.04 34.11
CA THR A 23 -9.07 13.78 34.69
C THR A 23 -10.18 13.94 33.66
N SER A 24 -11.40 14.26 34.12
CA SER A 24 -12.53 14.52 33.22
C SER A 24 -12.27 15.70 32.26
N GLU A 25 -11.45 16.66 32.66
CA GLU A 25 -11.05 17.80 31.85
C GLU A 25 -10.10 17.38 30.72
N ILE A 26 -9.10 16.54 31.04
CA ILE A 26 -8.17 15.97 30.04
C ILE A 26 -8.94 15.11 29.00
N ILE A 27 -9.93 14.34 29.44
CA ILE A 27 -10.78 13.55 28.52
C ILE A 27 -11.54 14.48 27.56
N LYS A 28 -12.11 15.57 28.07
CA LYS A 28 -12.85 16.55 27.26
C LYS A 28 -11.94 17.20 26.23
N ASP A 29 -10.72 17.57 26.63
CA ASP A 29 -9.71 18.13 25.73
C ASP A 29 -9.25 17.13 24.67
N ALA A 30 -9.07 15.86 25.05
CA ALA A 30 -8.71 14.80 24.11
C ALA A 30 -9.81 14.57 23.06
N ILE A 31 -11.08 14.53 23.47
CA ILE A 31 -12.23 14.42 22.55
C ILE A 31 -12.27 15.63 21.61
N ALA A 32 -12.09 16.85 22.14
CA ALA A 32 -12.06 18.07 21.34
C ALA A 32 -10.91 18.04 20.32
N HIS A 33 -9.74 17.51 20.71
CA HIS A 33 -8.61 17.35 19.82
C HIS A 33 -8.90 16.35 18.69
N VAL A 34 -9.45 15.16 18.99
CA VAL A 34 -9.85 14.17 17.98
C VAL A 34 -10.83 14.78 16.99
N GLU A 35 -11.76 15.60 17.47
CA GLU A 35 -12.74 16.28 16.63
C GLU A 35 -12.09 17.35 15.71
N ILE A 36 -11.06 18.06 16.16
CA ILE A 36 -10.26 18.96 15.31
C ILE A 36 -9.56 18.16 14.21
N VAL A 37 -8.90 17.06 14.57
CA VAL A 37 -8.21 16.18 13.63
C VAL A 37 -9.18 15.62 12.59
N ARG A 38 -10.37 15.16 13.02
CA ARG A 38 -11.43 14.68 12.14
C ARG A 38 -11.85 15.75 11.13
N ARG A 39 -12.12 16.98 11.59
CA ARG A 39 -12.52 18.08 10.70
C ARG A 39 -11.44 18.43 9.68
N TYR A 40 -10.17 18.39 10.08
CA TYR A 40 -9.05 18.62 9.18
C TYR A 40 -9.03 17.59 8.04
N PHE A 41 -9.10 16.29 8.36
CA PHE A 41 -9.09 15.24 7.34
C PHE A 41 -10.35 15.24 6.47
N VAL A 42 -11.52 15.55 7.03
CA VAL A 42 -12.77 15.72 6.24
C VAL A 42 -12.62 16.87 5.24
N LYS A 43 -12.04 18.00 5.66
CA LYS A 43 -11.80 19.13 4.76
C LYS A 43 -10.80 18.78 3.66
N LEU A 44 -9.73 18.07 4.00
CA LEU A 44 -8.72 17.61 3.04
C LEU A 44 -9.34 16.66 2.01
N TYR A 45 -10.13 15.68 2.46
CA TYR A 45 -10.85 14.75 1.60
C TYR A 45 -11.81 15.48 0.67
N ASN A 46 -12.64 16.38 1.19
CA ASN A 46 -13.59 17.14 0.38
C ASN A 46 -12.88 18.00 -0.66
N LYS A 47 -11.75 18.63 -0.33
CA LYS A 47 -10.96 19.39 -1.29
C LYS A 47 -10.47 18.50 -2.43
N ALA A 48 -9.84 17.36 -2.11
CA ALA A 48 -9.32 16.44 -3.12
C ALA A 48 -10.44 15.87 -4.01
N ASN A 49 -11.58 15.51 -3.43
CA ASN A 49 -12.73 15.04 -4.22
C ASN A 49 -13.30 16.14 -5.13
N ASN A 50 -13.44 17.37 -4.63
CA ASN A 50 -13.93 18.48 -5.45
C ASN A 50 -12.99 18.78 -6.63
N GLU A 51 -11.67 18.69 -6.44
CA GLU A 51 -10.70 18.86 -7.53
C GLU A 51 -10.82 17.74 -8.56
N LYS A 52 -10.95 16.49 -8.11
CA LYS A 52 -11.16 15.32 -8.97
C LYS A 52 -12.46 15.43 -9.77
N ASP A 53 -13.57 15.71 -9.10
CA ASP A 53 -14.89 15.81 -9.72
C ASP A 53 -14.94 17.00 -10.69
N GLY A 54 -14.26 18.10 -10.38
CA GLY A 54 -14.09 19.24 -11.28
C GLY A 54 -13.31 18.90 -12.55
N LEU A 55 -12.28 18.06 -12.46
CA LEU A 55 -11.55 17.57 -13.63
C LEU A 55 -12.42 16.65 -14.49
N ILE A 56 -13.12 15.69 -13.87
CA ILE A 56 -14.04 14.78 -14.56
C ILE A 56 -15.13 15.59 -15.29
N SER A 57 -15.75 16.55 -14.61
CA SER A 57 -16.81 17.39 -15.19
C SER A 57 -16.32 18.17 -16.41
N LYS A 58 -15.07 18.67 -16.38
CA LYS A 58 -14.46 19.35 -17.53
C LYS A 58 -14.24 18.40 -18.70
N MET A 59 -13.67 17.22 -18.45
CA MET A 59 -13.43 16.22 -19.49
C MET A 59 -14.73 15.72 -20.12
N GLU A 60 -15.79 15.53 -19.32
CA GLU A 60 -17.11 15.16 -19.81
C GLU A 60 -17.78 16.28 -20.62
N ALA A 61 -17.60 17.54 -20.22
CA ALA A 61 -18.12 18.69 -20.94
C ALA A 61 -17.42 18.92 -22.29
N ASP A 62 -16.11 18.68 -22.36
CA ASP A 62 -15.32 18.83 -23.58
C ASP A 62 -15.68 17.75 -24.60
N ASN A 63 -15.61 16.47 -24.20
CA ASN A 63 -16.02 15.35 -25.04
C ASN A 63 -16.31 14.10 -24.21
N LYS A 64 -17.59 13.90 -23.90
CA LYS A 64 -18.07 12.75 -23.13
C LYS A 64 -17.68 11.40 -23.72
N GLU A 65 -17.77 11.24 -25.04
CA GLU A 65 -17.46 9.97 -25.71
C GLU A 65 -15.97 9.65 -25.64
N ALA A 66 -15.11 10.66 -25.82
CA ALA A 66 -13.67 10.51 -25.67
C ALA A 66 -13.28 10.16 -24.22
N TYR A 67 -13.92 10.76 -23.22
CA TYR A 67 -13.70 10.43 -21.82
C TYR A 67 -14.15 9.00 -21.49
N GLN A 68 -15.33 8.58 -21.96
CA GLN A 68 -15.81 7.21 -21.78
C GLN A 68 -14.84 6.20 -22.38
N LYS A 69 -14.40 6.44 -23.62
CA LYS A 69 -13.41 5.58 -24.28
C LYS A 69 -12.08 5.52 -23.51
N LEU A 70 -11.57 6.68 -23.07
CA LEU A 70 -10.36 6.74 -22.25
C LEU A 70 -10.48 5.88 -20.99
N ARG A 71 -11.62 5.96 -20.31
CA ARG A 71 -11.91 5.17 -19.12
C ARG A 71 -11.98 3.68 -19.46
N ASP A 72 -12.71 3.31 -20.51
CA ASP A 72 -12.90 1.91 -20.89
C ASP A 72 -11.56 1.26 -21.33
N ASP A 73 -10.68 2.02 -21.97
CA ASP A 73 -9.37 1.54 -22.43
C ASP A 73 -8.33 1.43 -21.29
N ASN A 74 -8.45 2.20 -20.20
CA ASN A 74 -7.41 2.33 -19.17
C ASN A 74 -7.86 1.99 -17.74
N PHE A 75 -9.14 1.75 -17.49
CA PHE A 75 -9.64 1.44 -16.15
C PHE A 75 -10.05 -0.03 -16.04
N ASN A 76 -9.48 -0.72 -15.05
CA ASN A 76 -9.84 -2.10 -14.73
C ASN A 76 -10.52 -2.15 -13.36
N VAL A 77 -11.83 -2.42 -13.36
CA VAL A 77 -12.66 -2.48 -12.14
C VAL A 77 -12.15 -3.54 -11.16
N SER A 78 -11.80 -4.73 -11.64
CA SER A 78 -11.28 -5.81 -10.78
C SER A 78 -9.94 -5.46 -10.16
N LEU A 79 -9.06 -4.78 -10.91
CA LEU A 79 -7.78 -4.31 -10.38
C LEU A 79 -8.00 -3.22 -9.34
N ASP A 80 -8.88 -2.25 -9.61
CA ASP A 80 -9.25 -1.18 -8.69
C ASP A 80 -9.80 -1.73 -7.36
N GLU A 81 -10.77 -2.65 -7.42
CA GLU A 81 -11.32 -3.31 -6.22
C GLU A 81 -10.26 -4.08 -5.43
N PHE A 82 -9.35 -4.75 -6.14
CA PHE A 82 -8.26 -5.52 -5.52
C PHE A 82 -7.23 -4.62 -4.82
N VAL A 83 -6.83 -3.51 -5.44
CA VAL A 83 -5.80 -2.61 -4.89
C VAL A 83 -6.34 -1.63 -3.86
N THR A 84 -7.64 -1.32 -3.89
CA THR A 84 -8.30 -0.47 -2.87
C THR A 84 -8.86 -1.29 -1.71
N LEU A 85 -8.99 -2.61 -1.88
CA LEU A 85 -9.64 -3.50 -0.92
C LEU A 85 -11.06 -3.03 -0.58
N LYS A 86 -11.83 -2.61 -1.59
CA LYS A 86 -13.21 -2.09 -1.45
C LYS A 86 -14.16 -3.01 -0.70
N ASN A 87 -13.97 -4.33 -0.84
CA ASN A 87 -14.82 -5.36 -0.25
C ASN A 87 -14.33 -5.85 1.13
N GLU A 88 -13.26 -5.26 1.67
CA GLU A 88 -12.75 -5.62 2.99
C GLU A 88 -13.66 -5.09 4.11
N THR A 89 -14.08 -5.98 5.01
CA THR A 89 -14.99 -5.64 6.12
C THR A 89 -14.25 -4.97 7.27
N GLN A 90 -12.98 -5.33 7.47
CA GLN A 90 -12.11 -4.76 8.51
C GLN A 90 -11.18 -3.68 7.92
N LYS A 91 -11.63 -2.42 7.99
CA LYS A 91 -10.87 -1.26 7.46
C LYS A 91 -9.72 -0.81 8.37
N THR A 92 -9.79 -1.15 9.65
CA THR A 92 -8.78 -0.84 10.67
C THR A 92 -8.50 -2.10 11.47
N ILE A 93 -7.22 -2.39 11.71
CA ILE A 93 -6.78 -3.51 12.54
C ILE A 93 -5.91 -2.96 13.68
N GLU A 94 -5.97 -3.62 14.83
CA GLU A 94 -5.03 -3.37 15.92
C GLU A 94 -3.90 -4.40 15.82
N TYR A 95 -2.67 -3.93 15.74
CA TYR A 95 -1.48 -4.78 15.66
C TYR A 95 -0.36 -4.17 16.50
N GLU A 96 0.19 -4.96 17.42
CA GLU A 96 1.23 -4.52 18.37
C GLU A 96 0.87 -3.26 19.17
N GLY A 97 -0.41 -3.06 19.48
CA GLY A 97 -0.91 -1.87 20.19
C GLY A 97 -0.97 -0.61 19.32
N GLU A 98 -0.70 -0.70 18.02
CA GLU A 98 -0.92 0.37 17.05
C GLU A 98 -2.21 0.09 16.23
N LEU A 99 -2.99 1.13 15.95
CA LEU A 99 -4.09 1.07 14.99
C LEU A 99 -3.54 1.27 13.57
N ILE A 100 -3.65 0.23 12.75
CA ILE A 100 -3.20 0.23 11.36
C ILE A 100 -4.40 0.31 10.42
N GLN A 101 -4.37 1.24 9.48
CA GLN A 101 -5.35 1.33 8.40
C GLN A 101 -5.06 0.25 7.36
N LYS A 102 -6.07 -0.54 6.98
CA LYS A 102 -5.97 -1.62 5.98
C LYS A 102 -6.65 -1.26 4.65
N PHE A 103 -7.56 -0.30 4.67
CA PHE A 103 -8.31 0.17 3.50
C PHE A 103 -7.49 1.15 2.66
N ASP A 104 -7.64 1.10 1.32
CA ASP A 104 -6.95 1.96 0.35
C ASP A 104 -5.41 1.92 0.42
N PRO A 105 -4.77 0.73 0.39
CA PRO A 105 -3.32 0.61 0.54
C PRO A 105 -2.54 1.28 -0.60
N ILE A 106 -3.15 1.44 -1.78
CA ILE A 106 -2.56 2.16 -2.92
C ILE A 106 -2.43 3.67 -2.71
N PHE A 107 -3.19 4.25 -1.78
CA PHE A 107 -3.13 5.67 -1.44
C PHE A 107 -2.37 5.92 -0.13
N MET A 108 -1.74 4.88 0.43
CA MET A 108 -0.93 5.00 1.63
C MET A 108 0.52 5.37 1.30
N ASP A 109 0.97 6.44 1.95
CA ASP A 109 2.39 6.78 1.95
C ASP A 109 3.21 5.66 2.61
N PRO A 110 4.36 5.29 2.01
CA PRO A 110 5.21 4.27 2.59
C PRO A 110 5.76 4.75 3.95
N THR A 111 5.39 4.04 5.02
CA THR A 111 5.74 4.38 6.41
C THR A 111 7.20 4.12 6.76
N SER A 112 7.96 3.45 5.91
CA SER A 112 9.37 3.11 6.18
C SER A 112 10.25 3.22 4.94
N GLY A 113 11.50 3.65 5.18
CA GLY A 113 12.52 3.77 4.16
C GLY A 113 13.05 2.40 3.72
N PHE A 114 13.35 2.30 2.43
CA PHE A 114 14.06 1.21 1.79
C PHE A 114 13.40 -0.18 2.00
N ILE A 115 12.64 -0.62 1.01
CA ILE A 115 12.17 -2.02 0.85
C ILE A 115 10.93 -2.43 1.68
N LYS A 116 10.55 -1.70 2.73
CA LYS A 116 9.30 -1.95 3.48
C LYS A 116 8.08 -1.12 3.03
N ALA A 117 8.12 -0.57 1.81
CA ALA A 117 6.90 -0.05 1.18
C ALA A 117 5.98 -1.25 0.91
N HIS A 118 4.71 -1.17 1.34
CA HIS A 118 3.70 -2.19 1.01
C HIS A 118 3.69 -2.45 -0.50
N PHE A 119 3.35 -3.68 -0.91
CA PHE A 119 3.40 -4.10 -2.32
C PHE A 119 2.57 -3.21 -3.26
N TYR A 120 1.57 -2.51 -2.71
CA TYR A 120 0.67 -1.59 -3.41
C TYR A 120 1.03 -0.11 -3.29
N SER A 121 2.08 0.26 -2.56
CA SER A 121 2.46 1.67 -2.37
C SER A 121 2.84 2.29 -3.73
N PRO A 122 2.37 3.52 -4.03
CA PRO A 122 2.52 4.13 -5.35
C PRO A 122 3.97 4.52 -5.65
N GLU A 123 4.79 4.70 -4.61
CA GLU A 123 6.20 5.03 -4.72
C GLU A 123 7.05 4.07 -3.91
N LYS A 124 8.13 3.56 -4.51
CA LYS A 124 9.18 2.86 -3.76
C LYS A 124 10.34 3.80 -3.57
N ARG A 125 10.59 4.17 -2.30
CA ARG A 125 11.78 4.94 -1.93
C ARG A 125 13.02 4.04 -2.02
N ILE A 126 13.80 4.21 -3.08
CA ILE A 126 15.10 3.57 -3.26
C ILE A 126 16.16 4.69 -3.23
N PHE A 127 17.07 4.63 -2.26
CA PHE A 127 18.16 5.59 -2.04
C PHE A 127 17.74 7.06 -1.95
N GLY A 128 16.63 7.33 -1.26
CA GLY A 128 16.15 8.70 -1.03
C GLY A 128 15.47 9.35 -2.24
N LEU A 129 15.36 8.63 -3.36
CA LEU A 129 14.59 9.03 -4.54
C LEU A 129 13.28 8.26 -4.57
N SER A 130 12.17 8.97 -4.77
CA SER A 130 10.87 8.37 -5.08
C SER A 130 10.92 7.84 -6.51
N ILE A 131 10.98 6.51 -6.67
CA ILE A 131 10.90 5.88 -7.99
C ILE A 131 9.47 5.44 -8.21
N ASP A 132 8.89 5.88 -9.33
CA ASP A 132 7.58 5.45 -9.80
C ASP A 132 7.54 3.92 -9.91
N THR A 133 6.48 3.33 -9.36
CA THR A 133 6.21 1.89 -9.36
C THR A 133 6.26 1.28 -10.77
N TYR A 134 5.96 2.06 -11.82
CA TYR A 134 6.12 1.63 -13.21
C TYR A 134 7.54 1.10 -13.51
N TRP A 135 8.57 1.90 -13.21
CA TRP A 135 9.95 1.53 -13.49
C TRP A 135 10.42 0.35 -12.67
N VAL A 136 9.98 0.26 -11.42
CA VAL A 136 10.33 -0.87 -10.56
C VAL A 136 9.72 -2.15 -11.09
N ASN A 137 8.46 -2.14 -11.52
CA ASN A 137 7.79 -3.33 -12.08
C ASN A 137 8.47 -3.80 -13.37
N VAL A 138 8.81 -2.87 -14.28
CA VAL A 138 9.55 -3.18 -15.50
C VAL A 138 10.91 -3.79 -15.16
N LEU A 139 11.66 -3.20 -14.23
CA LEU A 139 12.96 -3.73 -13.79
C LEU A 139 12.84 -5.14 -13.19
N VAL A 140 11.80 -5.41 -12.40
CA VAL A 140 11.55 -6.74 -11.82
C VAL A 140 11.28 -7.78 -12.90
N ILE A 141 10.45 -7.46 -13.90
CA ILE A 141 10.18 -8.35 -15.04
C ILE A 141 11.49 -8.67 -15.76
N TRP A 142 12.28 -7.65 -16.11
CA TRP A 142 13.58 -7.85 -16.76
C TRP A 142 14.55 -8.66 -15.91
N THR A 143 14.56 -8.45 -14.59
CA THR A 143 15.42 -9.20 -13.67
C THR A 143 15.03 -10.68 -13.64
N VAL A 144 13.73 -10.99 -13.51
CA VAL A 144 13.25 -12.38 -13.55
C VAL A 144 13.54 -13.01 -14.91
N THR A 145 13.34 -12.30 -16.01
CA THR A 145 13.67 -12.77 -17.36
C THR A 145 15.16 -13.07 -17.51
N MET A 146 16.04 -12.17 -17.05
CA MET A 146 17.49 -12.34 -17.10
C MET A 146 17.94 -13.51 -16.24
N ILE A 147 17.46 -13.61 -14.99
CA ILE A 147 17.79 -14.72 -14.09
C ILE A 147 17.34 -16.04 -14.71
N THR A 148 16.11 -16.11 -15.24
CA THR A 148 15.57 -17.31 -15.89
C THR A 148 16.42 -17.70 -17.10
N TYR A 149 16.81 -16.73 -17.92
CA TYR A 149 17.72 -16.96 -19.06
C TYR A 149 19.06 -17.54 -18.59
N LEU A 150 19.68 -16.97 -17.55
CA LEU A 150 20.96 -17.47 -17.01
C LEU A 150 20.80 -18.88 -16.42
N LEU A 151 19.73 -19.15 -15.67
CA LEU A 151 19.44 -20.49 -15.11
C LEU A 151 19.31 -21.56 -16.21
N LEU A 152 18.66 -21.22 -17.33
CA LEU A 152 18.53 -22.08 -18.50
C LEU A 152 19.86 -22.23 -19.24
N TYR A 153 20.58 -21.13 -19.46
CA TYR A 153 21.87 -21.10 -20.15
C TYR A 153 22.91 -22.00 -19.45
N PHE A 154 23.04 -21.86 -18.13
CA PHE A 154 23.93 -22.70 -17.33
C PHE A 154 23.37 -24.10 -17.04
N ARG A 155 22.19 -24.43 -17.59
CA ARG A 155 21.49 -25.72 -17.38
C ARG A 155 21.33 -26.07 -15.90
N ILE A 156 21.20 -25.06 -15.03
CA ILE A 156 21.09 -25.23 -13.57
C ILE A 156 19.86 -26.08 -13.24
N LEU A 157 18.75 -25.86 -13.96
CA LEU A 157 17.53 -26.66 -13.81
C LEU A 157 17.76 -28.15 -14.14
N ARG A 158 18.50 -28.46 -15.21
CA ARG A 158 18.86 -29.84 -15.59
C ARG A 158 19.70 -30.50 -14.51
N ASN A 159 20.69 -29.78 -13.99
CA ASN A 159 21.54 -30.28 -12.92
C ASN A 159 20.69 -30.55 -11.68
N MET A 160 19.83 -29.63 -11.27
CA MET A 160 18.93 -29.79 -10.11
C MET A 160 18.01 -31.01 -10.25
N LEU A 161 17.40 -31.23 -11.43
CA LEU A 161 16.59 -32.44 -11.70
C LEU A 161 17.42 -33.72 -11.60
N SER A 162 18.63 -33.74 -12.19
CA SER A 162 19.50 -34.92 -12.14
C SER A 162 19.98 -35.26 -10.72
N TYR A 163 20.16 -34.24 -9.86
CA TYR A 163 20.41 -34.46 -8.44
C TYR A 163 19.17 -35.00 -7.72
N GLY A 164 17.98 -34.47 -8.04
CA GLY A 164 16.71 -34.98 -7.54
C GLY A 164 16.46 -36.45 -7.86
N GLU A 165 16.70 -36.87 -9.10
CA GLU A 165 16.62 -38.29 -9.52
C GLU A 165 17.62 -39.18 -8.78
N LYS A 166 18.85 -38.71 -8.57
CA LYS A 166 19.87 -39.44 -7.80
C LYS A 166 19.51 -39.58 -6.32
N VAL A 167 18.83 -38.59 -5.75
CA VAL A 167 18.34 -38.66 -4.35
C VAL A 167 17.11 -39.57 -4.25
N LEU A 168 16.21 -39.53 -5.23
CA LEU A 168 14.99 -40.34 -5.24
C LEU A 168 15.29 -41.83 -5.49
N SER A 169 16.24 -42.14 -6.39
CA SER A 169 16.70 -43.50 -6.68
C SER A 169 17.52 -44.14 -5.56
N ARG A 170 17.96 -43.36 -4.57
CA ARG A 170 18.61 -43.84 -3.34
C ARG A 170 17.63 -44.28 -2.26
N ARG A 171 16.31 -44.23 -2.50
CA ARG A 171 15.35 -44.90 -1.59
C ARG A 171 15.57 -46.41 -1.67
N PRO A 172 15.88 -47.10 -0.56
CA PRO A 172 16.07 -48.54 -0.59
C PRO A 172 14.77 -49.20 -1.03
N LYS A 173 14.85 -50.13 -1.99
CA LYS A 173 13.73 -51.04 -2.27
C LYS A 173 13.39 -51.76 -0.97
N LEU A 174 12.12 -51.72 -0.56
CA LEU A 174 11.67 -52.51 0.58
C LEU A 174 11.99 -53.99 0.28
N PRO A 175 12.57 -54.74 1.23
CA PRO A 175 12.72 -56.17 1.08
C PRO A 175 11.35 -56.83 1.06
N ASP A 176 11.16 -57.77 0.13
CA ASP A 176 9.95 -58.61 -0.01
C ASP A 176 9.69 -59.45 1.25
#